data_AF-A0A939FQ31-F1
#
_entry.id   AF-A0A939FQ31-F1
#
_cell.length_a   1.000
_cell.length_b   1.000
_cell.length_c   1.000
_cell.angle_alpha   90.00
_cell.angle_beta   90.00
_cell.angle_gamma   90.00
#
_symmetry.space_group_name_H-M   'P 1'
#
loop_
_entity.id
_entity.type
_entity.pdbx_description
1 polymer ?
#
loop_
_entity_poly.entity_id
_entity_poly.type
_entity_poly.pdbx_seq_one_letter_code
_entity_poly.pdbx_strand_id
1 'polypeptide(L)'
;MLRGLAPQVLGALVRRYGIFDVCEDAVQEALLAAALQWPEAGVRDNPRGWLITVASRKLVDQIRSESARRRREDALALATPQAELLSHPADAVPATDRDDSRSRPARP
;
A
#
# COMPACT_ATOMS: atom_id res chain seq x y z
N MET A 1 34.23 -7.01 -0.04
CA MET A 1 33.62 -7.17 -1.39
C MET A 1 32.32 -6.38 -1.55
N LEU A 2 31.27 -6.66 -0.77
CA LEU A 2 29.96 -6.01 -0.88
C LEU A 2 30.00 -4.46 -0.80
N ARG A 3 30.84 -3.89 0.08
CA ARG A 3 31.02 -2.43 0.21
C ARG A 3 31.37 -1.72 -1.11
N GLY A 4 32.15 -2.36 -1.98
CA GLY A 4 32.51 -1.78 -3.29
C GLY A 4 31.45 -1.97 -4.36
N LEU A 5 30.58 -2.98 -4.21
CA LEU A 5 29.50 -3.27 -5.15
C LEU A 5 28.29 -2.37 -4.92
N ALA A 6 27.98 -2.02 -3.67
CA ALA A 6 26.84 -1.19 -3.31
C ALA A 6 26.74 0.13 -4.12
N PRO A 7 27.76 1.02 -4.16
CA PRO A 7 27.67 2.26 -4.94
C PRO A 7 27.61 2.02 -6.47
N GLN A 8 28.20 0.92 -6.97
CA GLN A 8 28.14 0.59 -8.40
C GLN A 8 26.73 0.14 -8.82
N VAL A 9 26.09 -0.70 -8.01
CA VAL A 9 24.73 -1.18 -8.25
C VAL A 9 23.73 -0.03 -8.08
N LEU A 10 23.89 0.78 -7.02
CA LEU A 10 23.05 1.96 -6.80
C LEU A 10 23.15 2.95 -7.95
N GLY A 11 24.37 3.30 -8.40
CA GLY A 11 24.56 4.20 -9.54
C GLY A 11 23.95 3.67 -10.83
N ALA A 12 23.99 2.35 -11.06
CA ALA A 12 23.35 1.72 -12.22
C ALA A 12 21.82 1.80 -12.17
N LEU A 13 21.22 1.56 -11.00
CA LEU A 13 19.77 1.65 -10.80
C LEU A 13 19.29 3.11 -10.90
N VAL A 14 19.96 4.05 -10.22
CA VAL A 14 19.59 5.47 -10.24
C VAL A 14 19.65 6.02 -11.67
N ARG A 15 20.68 5.68 -12.45
CA ARG A 15 20.76 6.07 -13.88
C ARG A 15 19.62 5.52 -14.72
N ARG A 16 19.06 4.36 -14.37
CA ARG A 16 18.00 3.69 -15.13
C ARG A 16 16.60 4.14 -14.72
N TYR A 17 16.36 4.30 -13.42
CA TYR A 17 15.02 4.49 -12.86
C TYR A 17 14.77 5.91 -12.32
N GLY A 18 15.82 6.67 -12.00
CA GLY A 18 15.72 8.08 -11.58
C GLY A 18 15.18 8.33 -10.16
N ILE A 19 14.76 7.29 -9.43
CA ILE A 19 14.13 7.39 -8.11
C ILE A 19 15.11 6.88 -7.04
N PHE A 20 15.87 7.79 -6.41
CA PHE A 20 17.03 7.42 -5.59
C PHE A 20 16.68 6.57 -4.36
N ASP A 21 15.69 7.01 -3.59
CA ASP A 21 15.20 6.36 -2.37
C ASP A 21 14.76 4.90 -2.63
N VAL A 22 13.90 4.70 -3.65
CA VAL A 22 13.46 3.35 -4.04
C VAL A 22 14.62 2.50 -4.56
N CYS A 23 15.58 3.11 -5.27
CA CYS A 23 16.79 2.39 -5.70
C CYS A 23 17.66 1.98 -4.52
N GLU A 24 17.83 2.85 -3.53
CA GLU A 24 18.62 2.59 -2.32
C GLU A 24 18.05 1.41 -1.54
N ASP A 25 16.74 1.42 -1.26
CA ASP A 25 16.06 0.34 -0.56
C ASP A 25 16.19 -0.99 -1.30
N ALA A 26 15.99 -0.97 -2.62
CA ALA A 26 16.14 -2.16 -3.44
C ALA A 26 17.57 -2.72 -3.46
N VAL A 27 18.59 -1.85 -3.40
CA VAL A 27 19.99 -2.26 -3.28
C VAL A 27 20.26 -2.88 -1.91
N GLN A 28 19.74 -2.28 -0.82
CA GLN A 28 19.91 -2.84 0.53
C GLN A 28 19.31 -4.24 0.64
N GLU A 29 18.12 -4.46 0.08
CA GLU A 29 17.47 -5.77 -0.01
C GLU A 29 18.31 -6.80 -0.79
N ALA A 30 18.92 -6.38 -1.91
CA ALA A 30 19.79 -7.26 -2.69
C ALA A 30 21.08 -7.61 -1.94
N LEU A 31 21.66 -6.65 -1.21
CA LEU A 31 22.84 -6.87 -0.38
C LEU A 31 22.54 -7.82 0.79
N LEU A 32 21.36 -7.70 1.41
CA LEU A 32 20.90 -8.62 2.44
C LEU A 32 20.75 -10.04 1.89
N ALA A 33 20.13 -10.19 0.72
CA ALA A 33 20.02 -11.49 0.06
C ALA A 33 21.40 -12.12 -0.23
N ALA A 34 22.36 -11.32 -0.70
CA ALA A 34 23.73 -11.77 -0.89
C ALA A 34 24.40 -12.20 0.43
N ALA A 35 24.25 -11.40 1.49
CA ALA A 35 24.83 -11.69 2.80
C ALA A 35 24.29 -12.98 3.42
N LEU A 36 23.02 -13.32 3.13
CA LEU A 36 22.40 -14.57 3.58
C LEU A 36 22.80 -15.77 2.71
N GLN A 37 22.85 -15.62 1.39
CA GLN A 37 23.03 -16.76 0.47
C GLN A 37 24.50 -17.15 0.23
N TRP A 38 25.41 -16.17 0.16
CA TRP A 38 26.79 -16.44 -0.22
C TRP A 38 27.62 -17.24 0.79
N PRO A 39 27.41 -17.15 2.12
CA PRO A 39 28.14 -17.99 3.08
C PRO A 39 27.98 -19.49 2.82
N GLU A 40 26.80 -19.92 2.37
CA GLU A 40 26.49 -21.33 2.12
C GLU A 40 26.70 -21.74 0.66
N ALA A 41 26.25 -20.90 -0.28
CA ALA A 41 26.25 -21.22 -1.71
C ALA A 41 27.48 -20.72 -2.47
N GLY A 42 28.36 -19.98 -1.79
CA GLY A 42 29.48 -19.26 -2.42
C GLY A 42 29.06 -17.98 -3.14
N VAL A 43 30.04 -17.15 -3.43
CA VAL A 43 29.86 -15.93 -4.21
C VAL A 43 29.61 -16.30 -5.68
N ARG A 44 28.59 -15.68 -6.30
CA ARG A 44 28.25 -15.90 -7.72
C ARG A 44 29.36 -15.41 -8.65
N ASP A 45 29.51 -16.03 -9.83
CA ASP A 45 30.55 -15.67 -10.82
C ASP A 45 30.53 -14.20 -11.27
N ASN A 46 29.32 -13.61 -11.37
CA ASN A 46 29.13 -12.18 -11.59
C ASN A 46 28.31 -11.55 -10.45
N PRO A 47 28.95 -11.19 -9.33
CA PRO A 47 28.28 -10.65 -8.14
C PRO A 47 27.54 -9.35 -8.44
N ARG A 48 28.15 -8.46 -9.24
CA ARG A 48 27.54 -7.17 -9.61
C ARG A 48 26.29 -7.37 -10.45
N GLY A 49 26.37 -8.20 -11.49
CA GLY A 49 25.21 -8.50 -12.35
C GLY A 49 24.08 -9.19 -11.60
N TRP A 50 24.43 -10.09 -10.69
CA TRP A 50 23.45 -10.72 -9.80
C TRP A 50 22.77 -9.70 -8.88
N LEU A 51 23.53 -8.82 -8.24
CA LEU A 51 22.97 -7.75 -7.38
C LEU A 51 22.07 -6.79 -8.17
N ILE A 52 22.48 -6.36 -9.37
CA ILE A 52 21.63 -5.53 -10.25
C ILE A 52 20.31 -6.24 -10.54
N THR A 53 20.36 -7.54 -10.83
CA THR A 53 19.17 -8.33 -11.15
C THR A 53 18.23 -8.44 -9.96
N VAL A 54 18.75 -8.76 -8.78
CA VAL A 54 17.95 -8.86 -7.55
C VAL A 54 17.36 -7.51 -7.17
N ALA A 55 18.17 -6.44 -7.17
CA ALA A 55 17.71 -5.10 -6.84
C ALA A 55 16.64 -4.61 -7.83
N SER A 56 16.81 -4.85 -9.13
CA SER A 56 15.81 -4.45 -10.14
C SER A 56 14.46 -5.15 -9.92
N ARG A 57 14.46 -6.42 -9.51
CA ARG A 57 13.22 -7.15 -9.17
C ARG A 57 12.56 -6.55 -7.93
N LYS A 58 13.33 -6.33 -6.86
CA LYS A 58 12.85 -5.69 -5.63
C LYS A 58 12.24 -4.32 -5.88
N LEU A 59 12.89 -3.49 -6.69
CA LEU A 59 12.38 -2.17 -7.08
C LEU A 59 11.05 -2.26 -7.82
N VAL A 60 10.93 -3.17 -8.80
CA VAL A 60 9.68 -3.38 -9.53
C VAL A 60 8.56 -3.85 -8.60
N ASP A 61 8.87 -4.74 -7.66
CA ASP A 61 7.91 -5.24 -6.69
C ASP A 61 7.43 -4.14 -5.73
N GLN A 62 8.34 -3.26 -5.28
CA GLN A 62 8.00 -2.10 -4.47
C GLN A 62 7.08 -1.13 -5.22
N ILE A 63 7.39 -0.78 -6.47
CA ILE A 63 6.55 0.10 -7.30
C ILE A 63 5.15 -0.50 -7.51
N ARG A 64 5.08 -1.82 -7.75
CA ARG A 64 3.79 -2.52 -7.93
C ARG A 64 2.98 -2.56 -6.63
N SER A 65 3.64 -2.81 -5.50
CA SER A 65 3.00 -2.83 -4.18
C SER A 65 2.43 -1.45 -3.84
N GLU A 66 3.21 -0.39 -4.04
CA GLU A 66 2.77 0.99 -3.80
C GLU A 66 1.60 1.39 -4.70
N SER A 67 1.66 1.02 -5.99
CA SER A 67 0.54 1.24 -6.92
C SER A 67 -0.71 0.45 -6.53
N ALA A 68 -0.57 -0.76 -5.99
CA ALA A 68 -1.69 -1.56 -5.49
C ALA A 68 -2.27 -0.96 -4.20
N ARG A 69 -1.43 -0.45 -3.31
CA ARG A 69 -1.82 0.23 -2.08
C ARG A 69 -2.66 1.48 -2.39
N ARG A 70 -2.15 2.36 -3.25
CA ARG A 70 -2.86 3.58 -3.69
C ARG A 70 -4.23 3.27 -4.29
N ARG A 71 -4.32 2.29 -5.19
CA ARG A 71 -5.62 1.87 -5.76
C ARG A 71 -6.62 1.38 -4.72
N ARG A 72 -6.17 0.72 -3.65
CA ARG A 72 -7.04 0.32 -2.53
C ARG A 72 -7.48 1.53 -1.70
N GLU A 73 -6.56 2.44 -1.41
CA GLU A 73 -6.84 3.69 -0.69
C GLU A 73 -7.86 4.55 -1.47
N ASP A 74 -7.68 4.71 -2.79
CA ASP A 74 -8.61 5.40 -3.67
C ASP A 74 -10.00 4.72 -3.71
N ALA A 75 -10.03 3.39 -3.82
CA ALA A 75 -11.27 2.62 -3.82
C ALA A 75 -12.03 2.76 -2.49
N LEU A 76 -11.32 2.76 -1.36
CA LEU A 76 -11.91 3.02 -0.04
C LEU A 76 -12.41 4.47 0.06
N ALA A 77 -11.62 5.45 -0.37
CA ALA A 77 -12.01 6.85 -0.37
C ALA A 77 -13.24 7.15 -1.24
N LEU A 78 -13.46 6.39 -2.32
CA LEU A 78 -14.68 6.45 -3.13
C LEU A 78 -15.85 5.71 -2.48
N ALA A 79 -15.58 4.62 -1.75
CA ALA A 79 -16.60 3.86 -1.05
C ALA A 79 -17.10 4.56 0.22
N THR A 80 -16.27 5.33 0.93
CA THR A 80 -16.65 6.00 2.19
C THR A 80 -17.80 7.02 2.01
N PRO A 81 -17.80 7.93 1.00
CA PRO A 81 -18.93 8.82 0.74
C PRO A 81 -20.23 8.07 0.42
N GLN A 82 -20.13 6.96 -0.31
CA GLN A 82 -21.29 6.16 -0.69
C GLN A 82 -21.83 5.34 0.48
N ALA A 83 -20.96 4.75 1.30
CA ALA A 83 -21.35 4.05 2.51
C ALA A 83 -21.97 4.99 3.54
N GLU A 84 -21.45 6.21 3.69
CA GLU A 84 -22.02 7.23 4.58
C GLU A 84 -23.41 7.68 4.10
N LEU A 85 -23.58 7.91 2.78
CA LEU A 85 -24.89 8.19 2.17
C LEU A 85 -25.90 7.05 2.32
N LEU A 86 -25.46 5.79 2.19
CA LEU A 86 -26.30 4.60 2.34
C LEU A 86 -26.57 4.25 3.81
N SER A 87 -25.73 4.73 4.73
CA SER A 87 -25.86 4.53 6.17
C SER A 87 -26.73 5.59 6.86
N HIS A 88 -27.03 6.72 6.20
CA HIS A 88 -28.03 7.66 6.69
C HIS A 88 -29.40 6.99 6.57
N PRO A 89 -30.10 6.68 7.66
CA PRO A 89 -31.37 5.97 7.57
C PRO A 89 -32.38 6.89 6.87
N ALA A 90 -32.88 6.44 5.72
CA ALA A 90 -34.00 7.05 5.00
C ALA A 90 -35.35 6.89 5.75
N ASP A 91 -35.35 6.34 6.96
CA ASP A 91 -36.53 6.19 7.81
C ASP A 91 -36.57 7.28 8.89
N ALA A 92 -36.73 8.52 8.45
CA ALA A 92 -37.43 9.53 9.25
C ALA A 92 -38.72 9.90 8.52
N VAL A 93 -39.63 8.92 8.38
CA VAL A 93 -41.04 9.24 8.16
C VAL A 93 -41.50 9.94 9.43
N PRO A 94 -41.89 11.23 9.41
CA PRO A 94 -42.52 11.81 10.58
C PRO A 94 -43.80 11.01 10.81
N ALA A 95 -43.82 10.23 11.89
CA ALA A 95 -45.01 9.55 12.35
C ALA A 95 -46.11 10.61 12.50
N THR A 96 -46.98 10.69 11.51
CA THR A 96 -48.17 11.49 11.57
C THR A 96 -49.13 10.66 12.40
N ASP A 97 -48.97 10.69 13.72
CA ASP A 97 -49.95 10.12 14.62
C ASP A 97 -51.13 11.09 14.68
N ARG A 98 -51.99 10.89 13.70
CA ARG A 98 -53.37 11.35 13.72
C ARG A 98 -54.15 10.12 14.17
N ASP A 99 -54.36 9.96 15.48
CA ASP A 99 -55.45 9.12 15.99
C ASP A 99 -56.35 9.90 16.94
N ASP A 100 -57.61 9.63 16.68
CA ASP A 100 -58.82 10.29 17.07
C ASP A 100 -59.31 9.74 18.42
N SER A 101 -60.26 10.44 19.04
CA SER A 101 -61.27 9.84 19.93
C SER A 101 -60.92 9.36 21.35
N ARG A 102 -61.40 10.16 22.33
CA ARG A 102 -62.10 9.84 23.61
C ARG A 102 -61.39 10.26 24.91
N SER A 103 -61.93 11.30 25.57
CA SER A 103 -62.55 11.14 26.90
C SER A 103 -63.31 12.39 27.39
N ARG A 104 -64.53 12.12 27.87
CA ARG A 104 -65.51 12.99 28.56
C ARG A 104 -64.90 13.97 29.58
N PRO A 105 -65.41 15.20 29.71
CA PRO A 105 -65.31 15.93 30.97
C PRO A 105 -66.39 15.47 31.95
N ALA A 106 -65.99 15.10 33.17
CA ALA A 106 -66.89 14.92 34.29
C ALA A 106 -67.28 16.29 34.87
N ARG A 107 -68.58 16.44 35.14
CA ARG A 107 -69.24 17.57 35.81
C ARG A 107 -68.69 17.79 37.24
N PRO A 108 -68.66 19.03 37.75
CA PRO A 108 -68.72 19.28 39.18
C PRO A 108 -70.13 19.05 39.74
#